data_AF-A0A823K3P5-F1
#
_entry.id   AF-A0A823K3P5-F1
#
_cell.length_a   1.000
_cell.length_b   1.000
_cell.length_c   1.000
_cell.angle_alpha   90.00
_cell.angle_beta   90.00
_cell.angle_gamma   90.00
#
_symmetry.space_group_name_H-M   'P 1'
#
loop_
_entity.id
_entity.type
_entity.pdbx_description
1 polymer ?
#
loop_
_entity_poly.entity_id
_entity_poly.type
_entity_poly.pdbx_seq_one_letter_code
_entity_poly.pdbx_strand_id
1 'polypeptide(L)'
;MNIRYLSNKRSEEKESVFKTKIIPPEILKSLNIKMQGDRNCCYGVLEINGKQLGKGITAVKLDLKAGSLPVVQVEYHPFTISEEMQRLIWSGKY
;
A
#
# COMPACT_ATOMS: atom_id res chain seq x y z
N MET A 1 -10.53 -16.46 37.73
CA MET A 1 -10.37 -16.29 36.26
C MET A 1 -9.18 -15.35 36.04
N ASN A 2 -8.12 -15.83 35.39
CA ASN A 2 -6.78 -15.24 35.45
C ASN A 2 -6.64 -14.09 34.42
N ILE A 3 -6.53 -12.84 34.89
CA ILE A 3 -6.46 -11.62 34.05
C ILE A 3 -5.28 -11.66 33.06
N ARG A 4 -4.22 -12.41 33.39
CA ARG A 4 -3.05 -12.64 32.51
C ARG A 4 -3.37 -13.41 31.22
N TYR A 5 -4.40 -14.25 31.21
CA TYR A 5 -4.77 -15.02 30.01
C TYR A 5 -5.48 -14.14 28.96
N LEU A 6 -6.19 -13.10 29.40
CA LEU A 6 -6.87 -12.14 28.51
C LEU A 6 -5.90 -11.10 27.92
N SER A 7 -4.79 -10.83 28.60
CA SER A 7 -3.75 -9.90 28.10
C SER A 7 -2.90 -10.54 26.99
N ASN A 8 -2.62 -11.84 27.09
CA ASN A 8 -1.90 -12.56 26.04
C ASN A 8 -2.73 -12.73 24.75
N LYS A 9 -4.04 -12.99 24.84
CA LYS A 9 -4.89 -13.05 23.63
C LYS A 9 -4.99 -11.72 22.88
N ARG A 10 -4.91 -10.58 23.58
CA ARG A 10 -4.95 -9.25 22.95
C ARG A 10 -3.66 -8.88 22.21
N SER A 11 -2.60 -9.66 22.39
CA SER A 11 -1.30 -9.44 21.75
C SER A 11 -1.17 -10.13 20.39
N GLU A 12 -2.08 -11.06 20.07
CA GLU A 12 -2.05 -11.85 18.83
C GLU A 12 -2.89 -11.27 17.69
N GLU A 13 -3.70 -10.23 17.94
CA GLU A 13 -4.39 -9.45 16.92
C GLU A 13 -4.08 -7.96 17.10
N LYS A 14 -2.81 -7.57 16.95
CA LYS A 14 -2.54 -6.18 16.57
C LYS A 14 -3.05 -6.03 15.14
N GLU A 15 -4.24 -5.45 14.97
CA GLU A 15 -4.65 -4.89 13.68
C GLU A 15 -3.44 -4.17 13.09
N SER A 16 -2.98 -4.64 11.93
CA SER A 16 -1.86 -4.00 11.26
C SER A 16 -2.22 -2.53 11.08
N VAL A 17 -1.39 -1.63 11.62
CA VAL A 17 -1.57 -0.18 11.45
C VAL A 17 -1.53 0.17 9.96
N PHE A 18 -0.89 -0.68 9.16
CA PHE A 18 -0.81 -0.56 7.72
C PHE A 18 -2.01 -1.20 7.04
N LYS A 19 -2.52 -0.51 6.01
CA LYS A 19 -3.62 -0.96 5.16
C LYS A 19 -3.09 -1.28 3.78
N THR A 20 -3.74 -2.24 3.13
CA THR A 20 -3.42 -2.63 1.75
C THR A 20 -4.55 -2.22 0.82
N LYS A 21 -4.20 -1.60 -0.31
CA LYS A 21 -5.12 -1.28 -1.40
C LYS A 21 -4.66 -1.96 -2.67
N ILE A 22 -5.59 -2.65 -3.32
CA ILE A 22 -5.41 -3.14 -4.69
C ILE A 22 -5.82 -2.02 -5.63
N ILE A 23 -4.96 -1.70 -6.58
CA ILE A 23 -5.27 -0.78 -7.67
C ILE A 23 -5.94 -1.60 -8.78
N PRO A 24 -7.19 -1.24 -9.17
CA PRO A 24 -7.88 -1.92 -10.26
C PRO A 24 -7.03 -1.90 -11.54
N PRO A 25 -6.83 -3.05 -12.21
CA PRO A 25 -6.03 -3.11 -13.43
C PRO A 25 -6.56 -2.20 -14.54
N GLU A 26 -7.86 -1.93 -14.57
CA GLU A 26 -8.55 -1.11 -15.58
C GLU A 26 -8.10 0.35 -15.53
N ILE A 27 -7.67 0.82 -14.36
CA ILE A 27 -7.16 2.19 -14.19
C ILE A 27 -5.64 2.27 -14.22
N LEU A 28 -4.94 1.13 -14.25
CA LEU A 28 -3.48 1.08 -14.22
C LEU A 28 -2.90 1.28 -15.63
N LYS A 29 -2.44 2.49 -15.93
CA LYS A 29 -1.79 2.84 -17.21
C LYS A 29 -0.27 2.77 -17.13
N SER A 30 0.31 3.20 -16.00
CA SER A 30 1.75 3.14 -15.78
C SER A 30 2.09 2.98 -14.30
N LEU A 31 3.17 2.25 -14.04
CA LEU A 31 3.82 2.13 -12.75
C LEU A 31 5.30 2.47 -12.95
N ASN A 32 5.77 3.50 -12.27
CA ASN A 32 7.16 3.92 -12.29
C ASN A 32 7.71 3.86 -10.86
N ILE A 33 8.72 3.00 -10.67
CA ILE A 33 9.38 2.82 -9.39
C ILE A 33 10.87 3.06 -9.61
N LYS A 34 11.43 4.06 -8.94
CA LYS A 34 12.88 4.29 -8.83
C LYS A 34 13.27 4.19 -7.37
N MET A 35 13.76 3.03 -6.97
CA MET A 35 14.22 2.80 -5.61
C MET A 35 15.74 2.97 -5.53
N GLN A 36 16.19 3.40 -4.35
CA GLN A 36 17.56 3.23 -3.92
C GLN A 36 17.54 2.00 -3.01
N GLY A 37 18.19 0.90 -3.43
CA GLY A 37 18.05 -0.42 -2.78
C GLY A 37 18.52 -0.47 -1.32
N ASP A 38 19.23 0.56 -0.87
CA ASP A 38 19.71 0.79 0.49
C ASP A 38 18.76 1.65 1.34
N ARG A 39 17.63 2.12 0.79
CA ARG A 39 16.68 3.01 1.48
C ARG A 39 15.25 2.51 1.43
N ASN A 40 14.45 2.99 2.38
CA ASN A 40 13.01 2.75 2.39
C ASN A 40 12.35 3.26 1.09
N CYS A 41 11.34 2.55 0.63
CA CYS A 41 10.63 2.84 -0.63
C CYS A 41 10.05 4.25 -0.71
N CYS A 42 9.71 4.85 0.43
CA CYS A 42 9.18 6.21 0.54
C CYS A 42 10.17 7.31 0.13
N TYR A 43 11.48 7.01 0.07
CA TYR A 43 12.51 7.95 -0.39
C TYR A 43 12.80 7.85 -1.90
N GLY A 44 12.28 6.82 -2.56
CA GLY A 44 12.37 6.66 -4.00
C GLY A 44 11.24 7.39 -4.75
N VAL A 45 11.32 7.36 -6.08
CA VAL A 45 10.17 7.73 -6.91
C VAL A 45 9.21 6.56 -6.90
N LEU A 46 7.98 6.79 -6.44
CA LEU A 46 6.86 5.89 -6.63
C LEU A 46 5.74 6.65 -7.31
N GLU A 47 5.48 6.29 -8.56
CA GLU A 47 4.51 6.96 -9.42
C GLU A 47 3.55 5.96 -10.03
N ILE A 48 2.25 6.27 -9.95
CA ILE A 48 1.19 5.49 -10.60
C ILE A 48 0.41 6.45 -11.47
N ASN A 49 0.31 6.14 -12.76
CA ASN A 49 -0.29 7.03 -13.77
C ASN A 49 0.29 8.46 -13.75
N GLY A 50 1.59 8.59 -13.46
CA GLY A 50 2.27 9.89 -13.34
C GLY A 50 1.96 10.67 -12.06
N LYS A 51 1.25 10.08 -11.09
CA LYS A 51 1.00 10.68 -9.76
C LYS A 51 1.99 10.12 -8.73
N GLN A 52 2.72 11.00 -8.05
CA GLN A 52 3.67 10.61 -7.01
C GLN A 52 2.94 10.19 -5.72
N LEU A 53 3.24 8.99 -5.25
CA LEU A 53 2.61 8.37 -4.08
C LEU A 53 3.57 8.13 -2.92
N GLY A 54 4.85 8.47 -3.01
CA GLY A 54 5.89 8.01 -2.07
C GLY A 54 5.66 8.28 -0.57
N LYS A 55 4.87 9.30 -0.20
CA LYS A 55 4.61 9.61 1.22
C LYS A 55 3.66 8.58 1.84
N GLY A 56 4.08 7.98 2.96
CA GLY A 56 3.25 7.07 3.76
C GLY A 56 3.06 5.67 3.15
N ILE A 57 3.70 5.38 2.03
CA ILE A 57 3.75 4.03 1.45
C ILE A 57 4.90 3.25 2.09
N THR A 58 4.63 2.01 2.45
CA THR A 58 5.60 1.12 3.09
C THR A 58 6.03 0.00 2.15
N ALA A 59 5.14 -0.48 1.29
CA ALA A 59 5.44 -1.49 0.29
C ALA A 59 4.60 -1.34 -0.97
N VAL A 60 5.17 -1.79 -2.07
CA VAL A 60 4.47 -1.93 -3.36
C VAL A 60 4.80 -3.30 -3.93
N LYS A 61 3.75 -4.04 -4.29
CA LYS A 61 3.86 -5.35 -4.91
C LYS A 61 3.22 -5.29 -6.29
N LEU A 62 4.00 -5.65 -7.31
CA LEU A 62 3.53 -5.88 -8.67
C LEU A 62 3.41 -7.39 -8.88
N ASP A 63 2.19 -7.86 -9.13
CA ASP A 63 1.92 -9.26 -9.45
C ASP A 63 1.72 -9.40 -10.98
N LEU A 64 2.58 -10.20 -11.60
CA LEU A 64 2.58 -10.46 -13.03
C LEU A 64 2.34 -11.95 -13.26
N LYS A 65 1.20 -12.26 -13.87
CA LYS A 65 0.84 -13.62 -14.27
C LYS A 65 0.59 -13.66 -15.78
N ALA A 66 1.21 -14.63 -16.46
CA ALA A 66 1.02 -14.81 -17.89
C ALA A 66 -0.47 -15.01 -18.22
N GLY A 67 -0.97 -14.26 -19.20
CA GLY A 67 -2.38 -14.30 -19.61
C GLY A 67 -3.37 -13.61 -18.67
N SER A 68 -2.90 -12.83 -17.69
CA SER A 68 -3.74 -12.04 -16.79
C SER A 68 -3.31 -10.57 -16.79
N LEU A 69 -4.22 -9.67 -16.41
CA LEU A 69 -3.89 -8.25 -16.23
C LEU A 69 -2.94 -8.08 -15.03
N PRO A 70 -2.00 -7.12 -15.08
CA PRO A 70 -1.11 -6.83 -13.96
C PRO A 70 -1.89 -6.31 -12.76
N VAL A 71 -1.52 -6.76 -11.56
CA VAL A 71 -2.14 -6.31 -10.31
C VAL A 71 -1.11 -5.58 -9.47
N VAL A 72 -1.44 -4.34 -9.08
CA VAL A 72 -0.60 -3.54 -8.18
C VAL A 72 -1.26 -3.47 -6.81
N GLN A 73 -0.51 -3.88 -5.79
CA GLN A 73 -0.92 -3.78 -4.40
C GLN A 73 -0.01 -2.78 -3.70
N VAL A 74 -0.62 -1.87 -2.96
CA VAL A 74 0.09 -0.82 -2.22
C VAL A 74 -0.24 -0.95 -0.75
N GLU A 75 0.79 -1.09 0.07
CA GLU A 75 0.69 -1.07 1.52
C GLU A 75 1.06 0.33 2.03
N TYR A 76 0.24 0.87 2.92
CA TYR A 76 0.36 2.24 3.35
C TYR A 76 -0.09 2.47 4.78
N HIS A 77 0.44 3.53 5.38
CA HIS A 77 0.03 4.00 6.70
C HIS A 77 -1.04 5.10 6.54
N PRO A 78 -2.29 4.87 7.02
CA PRO A 78 -3.47 5.67 6.65
C PRO A 78 -3.39 7.14 7.05
N PHE A 79 -2.57 7.48 8.06
CA PHE A 79 -2.45 8.85 8.57
C PHE A 79 -1.33 9.67 7.91
N THR A 80 -0.47 9.03 7.12
CA THR A 80 0.73 9.68 6.56
C THR A 80 0.76 9.68 5.03
N ILE A 81 -0.21 9.06 4.38
CA ILE A 81 -0.32 9.02 2.92
C ILE A 81 -0.50 10.40 2.29
N SER A 82 -0.02 10.55 1.05
CA SER A 82 -0.26 11.75 0.24
C SER A 82 -1.74 11.93 -0.10
N GLU A 83 -2.16 13.17 -0.38
CA GLU A 83 -3.52 13.45 -0.87
C GLU A 83 -3.84 12.67 -2.16
N GLU A 84 -2.84 12.47 -3.03
CA GLU A 84 -3.05 11.71 -4.26
C GLU A 84 -3.30 10.23 -3.99
N MET A 85 -2.63 9.66 -3.00
CA MET A 85 -2.91 8.30 -2.54
C MET A 85 -4.29 8.23 -1.87
N GLN A 86 -4.67 9.24 -1.06
CA GLN A 86 -6.01 9.32 -0.49
C GLN A 86 -7.09 9.35 -1.58
N ARG A 87 -6.91 10.16 -2.62
CA ARG A 87 -7.80 10.17 -3.79
C ARG A 87 -7.86 8.81 -4.46
N LEU A 88 -6.72 8.15 -4.67
CA LEU A 88 -6.69 6.82 -5.28
C LEU A 88 -7.40 5.75 -4.42
N ILE A 89 -7.32 5.85 -3.10
CA ILE A 89 -8.01 4.94 -2.17
C ILE A 89 -9.51 5.23 -2.11
N TRP A 90 -9.89 6.51 -2.02
CA TRP A 90 -11.27 6.98 -1.76
C TRP A 90 -12.10 7.21 -3.01
N SER A 91 -11.47 7.35 -4.18
CA SER A 91 -12.14 7.53 -5.48
C SER A 91 -12.77 6.23 -6.00
N GLY A 92 -13.46 5.47 -5.14
CA GLY A 92 -14.30 4.34 -5.53
C GLY A 92 -15.48 4.70 -6.46
N LYS A 93 -15.45 5.87 -7.08
CA LYS A 93 -16.36 6.35 -8.13
C LYS A 93 -15.52 7.06 -9.19
N TYR A 94 -15.37 6.41 -10.33
CA TYR A 94 -15.53 7.08 -11.62
C TYR A 94 -16.96 6.82 -12.08
#